data_AF-A0AAV5ELL9-F1
#
_entry.id   AF-A0AAV5ELL9-F1
#
_cell.length_a   1.000
_cell.length_b   1.000
_cell.length_c   1.000
_cell.angle_alpha   90.00
_cell.angle_beta   90.00
_cell.angle_gamma   90.00
#
_symmetry.space_group_name_H-M   'P 1'
#
loop_
_entity.id
_entity.type
_entity.pdbx_description
1 polymer ?
#
loop_
_entity_poly.entity_id
_entity_poly.type
_entity_poly.pdbx_seq_one_letter_code
_entity_poly.pdbx_strand_id
1 'polypeptide(L)'
;MFFVALVDQLFLDDSERNIAAGKALGLRTALVGKRVRSKDADYAMESIGSLRRVIPEIWGAVEQPELGMEKKGMRSDLAPIIQPPTVQA
;
A
#
# COMPACT_ATOMS: atom_id res chain seq x y z
N MET A 1 -16.37 -25.06 22.48
CA MET A 1 -16.60 -24.00 21.49
C MET A 1 -15.25 -23.70 20.86
N PHE A 2 -14.94 -24.31 19.72
CA PHE A 2 -13.66 -24.07 19.04
C PHE A 2 -13.75 -22.74 18.30
N PHE A 3 -13.07 -21.72 18.82
CA PHE A 3 -12.70 -20.56 18.01
C PHE A 3 -11.56 -21.00 17.10
N VAL A 4 -11.87 -21.45 15.88
CA VAL A 4 -10.91 -21.29 14.78
C VAL A 4 -10.98 -19.82 14.43
N ALA A 5 -9.98 -19.05 14.84
CA ALA A 5 -9.72 -17.78 14.18
C ALA A 5 -9.31 -18.13 12.74
N LEU A 6 -10.28 -18.15 11.82
CA LEU A 6 -10.01 -18.20 10.39
C LEU A 6 -9.30 -16.89 10.06
N VAL A 7 -7.98 -16.91 10.10
CA VAL A 7 -7.18 -15.94 9.36
C VAL A 7 -7.52 -16.23 7.91
N ASP A 8 -8.30 -15.35 7.28
CA ASP A 8 -8.70 -15.48 5.88
C ASP A 8 -7.44 -15.43 5.01
N GLN A 9 -6.94 -16.60 4.60
CA GLN A 9 -5.70 -16.75 3.84
C GLN A 9 -5.96 -16.35 2.40
N LEU A 10 -5.40 -15.22 1.99
CA LEU A 10 -5.44 -14.72 0.63
C LEU A 10 -4.28 -15.31 -0.20
N PHE A 11 -4.60 -15.96 -1.31
CA PHE A 11 -3.65 -16.45 -2.30
C PHE A 11 -3.52 -15.47 -3.46
N LEU A 12 -2.32 -14.92 -3.67
CA LEU A 12 -2.02 -13.97 -4.74
C LEU A 12 -1.08 -14.61 -5.75
N ASP A 13 -1.39 -14.48 -7.04
CA ASP A 13 -0.56 -14.97 -8.14
C ASP A 13 -0.87 -14.16 -9.42
N ASP A 14 0.05 -14.11 -10.38
CA ASP A 14 -0.13 -13.45 -11.68
C ASP A 14 -0.54 -14.43 -12.80
N SER A 15 -0.50 -15.73 -12.53
CA SER A 15 -0.93 -16.81 -13.41
C SER A 15 -2.37 -17.23 -13.14
N GLU A 16 -3.22 -17.14 -14.16
CA GLU A 16 -4.60 -17.63 -14.09
C GLU A 16 -4.69 -19.11 -13.73
N ARG A 17 -3.69 -19.92 -14.15
CA ARG A 17 -3.63 -21.35 -13.82
C ARG A 17 -3.42 -21.57 -12.31
N ASN A 18 -2.53 -20.78 -11.71
CA ASN A 18 -2.25 -20.88 -10.27
C ASN A 18 -3.45 -20.39 -9.47
N ILE A 19 -4.12 -19.33 -9.92
CA ILE A 19 -5.36 -18.85 -9.33
C ILE A 19 -6.45 -19.93 -9.37
N ALA A 20 -6.64 -20.59 -10.51
CA ALA A 20 -7.60 -21.68 -10.61
C ALA A 20 -7.27 -22.84 -9.65
N ALA A 21 -5.99 -23.18 -9.50
CA ALA A 21 -5.55 -24.19 -8.54
C ALA A 21 -5.80 -23.77 -7.08
N GLY A 22 -5.43 -22.54 -6.70
CA GLY A 22 -5.72 -22.00 -5.37
C GLY A 22 -7.21 -21.98 -5.06
N LYS A 23 -8.04 -21.60 -6.05
CA LYS A 23 -9.49 -21.63 -5.94
C LYS A 23 -10.03 -23.04 -5.71
N ALA A 24 -9.51 -24.03 -6.43
CA ALA A 24 -9.88 -25.44 -6.26
C ALA A 24 -9.50 -26.00 -4.87
N LEU A 25 -8.51 -25.42 -4.21
CA LEU A 25 -8.12 -25.76 -2.83
C LEU A 25 -8.94 -25.01 -1.76
N GLY A 26 -9.92 -24.20 -2.18
CA GLY A 26 -10.78 -23.44 -1.26
C GLY A 26 -10.15 -22.16 -0.72
N LEU A 27 -9.06 -21.69 -1.32
CA LEU A 27 -8.44 -20.42 -0.95
C LEU A 27 -9.21 -19.24 -1.55
N ARG A 28 -9.14 -18.10 -0.87
CA ARG A 28 -9.54 -16.80 -1.42
C ARG A 28 -8.46 -16.31 -2.38
N THR A 29 -8.79 -15.93 -3.60
CA THR A 29 -7.77 -15.70 -4.65
C THR A 29 -7.76 -14.28 -5.22
N ALA A 30 -6.57 -13.73 -5.48
CA ALA A 30 -6.40 -12.44 -6.14
C ALA A 30 -5.40 -12.53 -7.30
N LEU A 31 -5.86 -12.29 -8.52
CA LEU A 31 -5.03 -12.24 -9.72
C LEU A 31 -4.33 -10.87 -9.83
N VAL A 32 -3.00 -10.87 -9.85
CA VAL A 32 -2.18 -9.67 -9.94
C VAL A 32 -1.70 -9.44 -11.37
N GLY A 33 -1.49 -8.17 -11.75
CA GLY A 33 -0.99 -7.80 -13.08
C GLY A 33 -2.10 -7.64 -14.14
N LYS A 34 -3.36 -7.81 -13.77
CA LYS A 34 -4.52 -7.64 -14.67
C LYS A 34 -5.62 -6.80 -14.02
N ARG A 35 -6.29 -5.97 -14.83
CA ARG A 35 -7.48 -5.20 -14.41
C ARG A 35 -8.77 -6.04 -14.44
N VAL A 36 -8.82 -7.03 -15.32
CA VAL A 36 -10.03 -7.83 -15.56
C VAL A 36 -9.94 -9.13 -14.77
N ARG A 37 -11.00 -9.44 -14.03
CA ARG A 37 -11.11 -10.66 -13.24
C ARG A 37 -11.33 -11.87 -14.16
N SER A 38 -10.55 -12.93 -13.95
CA SER A 38 -10.84 -14.23 -14.55
C SER A 38 -12.02 -14.90 -13.81
N LYS A 39 -12.53 -16.01 -14.35
CA LYS A 39 -13.66 -16.73 -13.74
C LYS A 39 -13.32 -17.27 -12.33
N ASP A 40 -12.06 -17.62 -12.12
CA ASP A 40 -11.60 -18.33 -10.93
C ASP A 40 -10.92 -17.43 -9.88
N ALA A 41 -10.72 -16.15 -10.22
CA ALA A 41 -10.20 -15.15 -9.28
C ALA A 41 -11.34 -14.50 -8.50
N ASP A 42 -11.21 -14.36 -7.17
CA ASP A 42 -12.14 -13.54 -6.38
C ASP A 42 -11.91 -12.04 -6.59
N TYR A 43 -10.63 -11.67 -6.73
CA TYR A 43 -10.18 -10.30 -7.00
C TYR A 43 -9.23 -10.24 -8.20
N ALA A 44 -9.18 -9.08 -8.86
CA ALA A 44 -8.12 -8.76 -9.81
C ALA A 44 -7.59 -7.36 -9.56
N MET A 45 -6.28 -7.19 -9.69
CA MET A 45 -5.61 -5.91 -9.49
C MET A 45 -4.37 -5.79 -10.36
N GLU A 46 -4.03 -4.58 -10.75
CA GLU A 46 -2.84 -4.30 -11.58
C GLU A 46 -1.53 -4.50 -10.82
N SER A 47 -1.53 -4.22 -9.52
CA SER A 47 -0.34 -4.34 -8.68
C SER A 47 -0.72 -4.64 -7.24
N ILE A 48 0.20 -5.26 -6.50
CA ILE A 48 0.04 -5.56 -5.08
C ILE A 48 -0.14 -4.29 -4.24
N GLY A 49 0.37 -3.13 -4.71
CA GLY A 49 0.17 -1.84 -4.03
C GLY A 49 -1.30 -1.42 -3.92
N SER A 50 -2.16 -1.96 -4.79
CA SER A 50 -3.61 -1.72 -4.74
C SER A 50 -4.34 -2.60 -3.73
N LEU A 51 -3.66 -3.58 -3.09
CA LEU A 51 -4.29 -4.57 -2.23
C LEU A 51 -5.11 -3.94 -1.09
N ARG A 52 -4.57 -2.92 -0.42
CA ARG A 52 -5.28 -2.19 0.65
C ARG A 52 -6.57 -1.51 0.17
N ARG A 53 -6.64 -1.15 -1.11
CA ARG A 53 -7.85 -0.53 -1.71
C ARG A 53 -8.87 -1.58 -2.15
N VAL A 54 -8.39 -2.69 -2.70
CA VAL A 54 -9.25 -3.77 -3.24
C VAL A 54 -9.79 -4.65 -2.12
N ILE A 55 -8.98 -4.87 -1.09
CA ILE A 55 -9.28 -5.73 0.06
C ILE A 55 -8.89 -4.97 1.34
N PRO A 56 -9.66 -3.95 1.76
CA PRO A 56 -9.35 -3.19 2.96
C PRO A 56 -9.44 -4.01 4.24
N GLU A 57 -10.26 -5.06 4.29
CA GLU A 57 -10.54 -5.86 5.48
C GLU A 57 -9.38 -6.74 5.97
N ILE A 58 -8.42 -7.07 5.11
CA ILE A 58 -7.21 -7.81 5.52
C ILE A 58 -6.13 -6.89 6.12
N TRP A 59 -6.25 -5.58 5.89
CA TRP A 59 -5.53 -4.60 6.69
C TRP A 59 -6.30 -4.47 8.00
N GLY A 60 -5.75 -5.03 9.09
CA GLY A 60 -6.31 -4.81 10.43
C GLY A 60 -6.51 -3.32 10.69
N ALA A 61 -7.37 -2.95 11.66
CA ALA A 61 -7.58 -1.55 12.05
C ALA A 61 -6.25 -0.90 12.44
N VAL A 62 -5.54 -0.36 11.45
CA VAL A 62 -4.42 0.54 11.67
C VAL A 62 -5.12 1.86 11.96
N GLU A 63 -5.42 2.10 13.23
CA GLU A 63 -5.36 3.47 13.71
C GLU A 63 -4.00 3.97 13.26
N GLN A 64 -4.02 4.86 12.27
CA GLN A 64 -2.81 5.55 11.89
C GLN A 64 -2.42 6.31 13.15
N PRO A 65 -1.26 6.05 13.79
CA PRO A 65 -0.76 7.03 14.72
C PRO A 65 -0.67 8.30 13.88
N GLU A 66 -1.41 9.32 14.28
CA GLU A 66 -1.26 10.68 13.81
C GLU A 66 0.22 11.02 14.03
N LEU A 67 1.08 10.67 13.08
CA LEU A 67 2.44 11.18 13.04
C LEU A 67 2.24 12.64 12.73
N GLY A 68 2.10 13.42 13.81
CA GLY A 68 2.15 14.86 13.78
C GLY A 68 3.43 15.22 13.06
N MET A 69 3.34 15.40 11.75
CA MET A 69 4.25 16.24 11.02
C MET A 69 4.07 17.61 11.66
N GLU A 70 4.90 17.88 12.66
CA GLU A 70 5.23 19.24 12.99
C GLU A 70 5.68 19.87 11.69
N LYS A 71 4.81 20.70 11.12
CA LYS A 71 5.21 21.68 10.13
C LYS A 71 6.15 22.62 10.87
N LYS A 72 7.42 22.23 10.99
CA LYS A 72 8.49 23.13 11.36
C LYS A 72 8.51 24.16 10.23
N GLY A 73 7.79 25.25 10.45
CA GLY A 73 7.72 26.37 9.53
C GLY A 73 9.11 26.68 9.03
N MET A 74 9.24 26.88 7.72
CA MET A 74 10.48 27.34 7.11
C MET A 74 11.04 28.47 7.98
N ARG A 75 12.17 28.21 8.64
CA ARG A 75 12.94 29.24 9.34
C ARG A 75 13.28 30.30 8.29
N SER A 76 12.66 31.47 8.41
CA SER A 76 12.80 32.61 7.52
C SER A 76 14.12 33.38 7.71
N ASP A 77 15.14 32.74 8.27
CA ASP A 77 16.32 33.45 8.80
C ASP A 77 17.52 33.40 7.84
N LEU A 78 17.29 33.14 6.55
CA LEU A 78 18.31 33.35 5.52
C LEU A 78 18.29 34.83 5.11
N ALA A 79 18.84 35.68 5.97
CA ALA A 79 19.26 37.03 5.55
C ALA A 79 20.23 36.90 4.36
N PRO A 80 20.17 37.79 3.35
CA PRO A 80 21.02 37.67 2.17
C PRO A 80 22.49 37.85 2.55
N ILE A 81 23.29 36.80 2.40
CA ILE A 81 24.74 36.82 2.51
C ILE A 81 25.30 37.44 1.23
N ILE A 82 25.08 38.73 1.01
CA ILE A 82 25.88 39.50 0.06
C ILE A 82 26.24 40.81 0.75
N GLN A 83 27.45 40.85 1.32
CA GLN A 83 28.09 42.12 1.63
C GLN A 83 28.85 42.57 0.36
N PRO A 84 28.61 43.79 -0.15
CA PRO A 84 29.45 44.32 -1.22
C PRO A 84 30.89 44.48 -0.73
N PRO A 85 31.91 44.23 -1.57
CA PRO A 85 33.30 44.39 -1.18
C PRO A 85 33.57 45.86 -0.82
N THR A 86 34.10 46.10 0.37
CA THR A 86 34.61 47.41 0.75
C THR A 86 35.91 47.65 -0.03
N VAL A 87 35.84 48.52 -1.04
CA VAL A 87 37.03 49.04 -1.70
C VAL A 87 37.60 50.13 -0.80
N GLN A 88 38.76 49.89 -0.19
CA GLN A 88 39.54 50.94 0.45
C GLN A 88 40.40 51.63 -0.62
N ALA A 89 40.27 52.95 -0.73
CA ALA A 89 41.10 53.82 -1.55
C ALA A 89 42.32 54.33 -0.75
#